data_AF-A0A182MGI5-F1
#
_entry.id   AF-A0A182MGI5-F1
#
_cell.length_a   1.000
_cell.length_b   1.000
_cell.length_c   1.000
_cell.angle_alpha   90.00
_cell.angle_beta   90.00
_cell.angle_gamma   90.00
#
_symmetry.space_group_name_H-M   'P 1'
#
loop_
_entity.id
_entity.type
_entity.pdbx_description
1 polymer ?
#
loop_
_entity_poly.entity_id
_entity_poly.type
_entity_poly.pdbx_seq_one_letter_code
_entity_poly.pdbx_strand_id
1 'polypeptide(L)'
;MDNLLELQLSWNKLEFIQLSSYQFPKQLTQLDISFNRLHQLDLSLVPVQSLMINADRNFISTFDMNSTSPNVSALRLTRNPIDCSWNTPQERNHTQCKQTLDFSS
;
A
#
# COMPACT_ATOMS: atom_id res chain seq x y z
N MET A 1 8.52 -12.07 15.33
CA MET A 1 8.95 -11.82 13.93
C MET A 1 9.79 -10.55 13.87
N ASP A 2 10.67 -10.33 14.85
CA ASP A 2 11.23 -8.98 15.07
C ASP A 2 12.27 -8.56 14.05
N ASN A 3 12.83 -9.50 13.29
CA ASN A 3 13.85 -9.26 12.26
C ASN A 3 13.31 -9.40 10.82
N LEU A 4 11.99 -9.50 10.64
CA LEU A 4 11.42 -9.57 9.30
C LEU A 4 11.51 -8.20 8.64
N LEU A 5 12.30 -8.10 7.57
CA LEU A 5 12.51 -6.87 6.81
C LEU A 5 11.57 -6.76 5.61
N GLU A 6 11.27 -7.89 4.98
CA GLU A 6 10.47 -7.96 3.76
C GLU A 6 9.38 -9.03 3.91
N LEU A 7 8.17 -8.68 3.48
CA LEU A 7 7.02 -9.59 3.49
C LEU A 7 6.41 -9.63 2.09
N GLN A 8 6.50 -10.80 1.46
CA GLN A 8 6.01 -11.08 0.12
C GLN A 8 4.70 -11.87 0.21
N LEU A 9 3.59 -11.23 -0.14
CA LEU A 9 2.23 -11.80 -0.17
C LEU A 9 1.57 -11.62 -1.55
N SER A 10 2.37 -11.30 -2.56
CA SER A 10 1.90 -11.11 -3.92
C SER A 10 1.32 -12.39 -4.53
N TRP A 11 0.44 -12.24 -5.53
CA TRP A 11 -0.17 -13.37 -6.27
C TRP A 11 -1.00 -14.31 -5.40
N ASN A 12 -1.74 -13.75 -4.46
CA ASN A 12 -2.69 -14.47 -3.63
C ASN A 12 -4.14 -14.05 -3.96
N LYS A 13 -5.06 -14.37 -3.06
CA LYS A 13 -6.48 -13.98 -3.16
C LYS A 13 -6.90 -13.16 -1.94
N LEU A 14 -6.00 -12.34 -1.39
CA LEU A 14 -6.29 -11.51 -0.24
C LEU A 14 -7.32 -10.45 -0.63
N GLU A 15 -8.41 -10.41 0.11
CA GLU A 15 -9.48 -9.40 -0.05
C GLU A 15 -9.36 -8.29 1.02
N PHE A 16 -8.64 -8.58 2.11
CA PHE A 16 -8.42 -7.67 3.23
C PHE A 16 -7.00 -7.79 3.80
N ILE A 17 -6.48 -6.69 4.34
CA ILE A 17 -5.25 -6.66 5.12
C ILE A 17 -5.37 -5.61 6.24
N GLN A 18 -4.79 -5.89 7.41
CA GLN A 18 -4.72 -4.97 8.53
C GLN A 18 -3.26 -4.69 8.91
N LEU A 19 -2.84 -3.42 8.81
CA LEU A 19 -1.46 -2.99 9.11
C LEU A 19 -1.30 -2.38 10.51
N SER A 20 -2.41 -2.20 11.23
CA SER A 20 -2.49 -1.51 12.53
C SER A 20 -2.26 -2.39 13.77
N SER A 21 -1.81 -3.63 13.59
CA SER A 21 -1.68 -4.61 14.69
C SER A 21 -0.46 -4.36 15.58
N TYR A 22 -0.58 -4.61 16.89
CA TYR A 22 0.56 -4.63 17.82
C TYR A 22 1.58 -5.73 17.52
N GLN A 23 1.19 -6.74 16.73
CA GLN A 23 2.06 -7.82 16.28
C GLN A 23 2.72 -7.52 14.93
N PHE A 24 2.55 -6.29 14.39
CA PHE A 24 3.19 -5.89 13.14
C PHE A 24 4.71 -6.02 13.27
N PRO A 25 5.42 -6.60 12.28
CA PRO A 25 6.85 -6.83 12.38
C PRO A 25 7.60 -5.49 12.47
N LYS A 26 8.27 -5.25 13.60
CA LYS A 26 8.80 -3.92 13.97
C LYS A 26 9.92 -3.41 13.06
N GLN A 27 10.56 -4.30 12.29
CA GLN A 27 11.64 -3.97 11.36
C GLN A 27 11.20 -4.07 9.89
N LEU A 28 9.90 -4.26 9.61
CA LEU A 28 9.44 -4.40 8.22
C LEU A 28 9.65 -3.08 7.48
N THR A 29 10.35 -3.14 6.35
CA THR A 29 10.58 -2.01 5.45
C THR A 29 9.94 -2.21 4.09
N GLN A 30 9.60 -3.45 3.72
CA GLN A 30 8.93 -3.76 2.46
C GLN A 30 7.75 -4.70 2.64
N LEU A 31 6.62 -4.32 2.06
CA LEU A 31 5.42 -5.14 1.97
C LEU A 31 4.97 -5.22 0.51
N ASP A 32 4.97 -6.42 -0.05
CA ASP A 32 4.38 -6.68 -1.35
C ASP A 32 3.06 -7.44 -1.20
N ILE A 33 1.97 -6.77 -1.54
CA ILE A 33 0.60 -7.29 -1.56
C ILE A 33 -0.02 -7.13 -2.95
N SER A 34 0.81 -7.04 -3.98
CA SER A 34 0.38 -6.93 -5.36
C SER A 34 -0.33 -8.18 -5.88
N PHE A 35 -1.08 -8.05 -6.98
CA PHE A 35 -1.80 -9.19 -7.59
C PHE A 35 -2.67 -9.94 -6.57
N ASN A 36 -3.50 -9.18 -5.85
CA ASN A 36 -4.49 -9.70 -4.90
C ASN A 36 -5.89 -9.21 -5.30
N ARG A 37 -6.83 -9.20 -4.35
CA ARG A 37 -8.23 -8.81 -4.57
C ARG A 37 -8.68 -7.70 -3.60
N LEU A 38 -7.74 -6.87 -3.14
CA LEU A 38 -8.03 -5.82 -2.17
C LEU A 38 -8.91 -4.75 -2.83
N HIS A 39 -10.03 -4.41 -2.19
CA HIS A 39 -10.90 -3.31 -2.61
C HIS A 39 -10.60 -2.00 -1.88
N GLN A 40 -9.91 -2.10 -0.74
CA GLN A 40 -9.58 -1.00 0.13
C GLN A 40 -8.20 -1.22 0.74
N LEU A 41 -7.52 -0.12 1.06
CA LEU A 41 -6.24 -0.14 1.75
C LEU A 41 -6.20 1.03 2.74
N ASP A 42 -6.17 0.71 4.02
CA ASP A 42 -6.05 1.69 5.10
C ASP A 42 -4.60 1.77 5.57
N LEU A 43 -3.99 2.94 5.36
CA LEU A 43 -2.62 3.25 5.76
C LEU A 43 -2.56 4.33 6.85
N SER A 44 -3.67 4.62 7.52
CA SER A 44 -3.73 5.66 8.55
C SER A 44 -2.84 5.36 9.75
N LEU A 45 -2.68 4.07 10.09
CA LEU A 45 -1.81 3.61 11.16
C LEU A 45 -0.82 2.56 10.67
N VAL A 46 0.41 3.01 10.39
CA VAL A 46 1.56 2.15 10.07
C VAL A 46 2.59 2.28 11.20
N PRO A 47 2.87 1.23 11.99
CA PRO A 47 3.66 1.34 13.23
C PRO A 47 5.17 1.34 13.03
N VAL A 48 5.65 1.15 11.80
CA VAL A 48 7.08 1.09 11.45
C VAL A 48 7.46 2.27 10.57
N GLN A 49 8.71 2.72 10.64
CA GLN A 49 9.17 3.84 9.82
C GLN A 49 9.58 3.39 8.43
N SER A 50 9.42 4.28 7.46
CA SER A 50 9.93 4.14 6.09
C SER A 50 9.44 2.89 5.34
N LEU A 51 8.20 2.44 5.61
CA LEU A 51 7.61 1.28 4.93
C LEU A 51 7.32 1.59 3.46
N MET A 52 7.80 0.73 2.58
CA MET A 52 7.46 0.73 1.16
C MET A 52 6.39 -0.33 0.91
N ILE A 53 5.30 0.05 0.25
CA ILE A 53 4.16 -0.83 0.00
C ILE A 53 3.93 -0.95 -1.50
N ASN A 54 3.96 -2.17 -2.02
CA ASN A 54 3.46 -2.49 -3.34
C ASN A 54 2.07 -3.13 -3.24
N ALA A 55 1.05 -2.43 -3.72
CA ALA A 55 -0.31 -2.92 -3.82
C ALA A 55 -0.84 -2.85 -5.27
N ASP A 56 0.07 -2.93 -6.25
CA ASP A 56 -0.30 -2.93 -7.66
C ASP A 56 -1.24 -4.09 -8.01
N ARG A 57 -2.12 -3.87 -8.99
CA ARG A 57 -3.06 -4.91 -9.47
C ARG A 57 -3.91 -5.52 -8.37
N ASN A 58 -4.67 -4.64 -7.72
CA ASN A 58 -5.78 -4.98 -6.86
C ASN A 58 -7.05 -4.30 -7.43
N PHE A 59 -8.11 -4.19 -6.63
CA PHE A 59 -9.37 -3.54 -7.00
C PHE A 59 -9.64 -2.29 -6.14
N ILE A 60 -8.58 -1.61 -5.68
CA ILE A 60 -8.70 -0.43 -4.81
C ILE A 60 -9.28 0.74 -5.60
N SER A 61 -10.52 1.13 -5.29
CA SER A 61 -11.23 2.22 -5.97
C SER A 61 -11.30 3.53 -5.19
N THR A 62 -10.92 3.49 -3.92
CA THR A 62 -10.91 4.63 -3.01
C THR A 62 -9.68 4.56 -2.12
N PHE A 63 -9.01 5.69 -1.92
CA PHE A 63 -7.82 5.78 -1.07
C PHE A 63 -7.74 7.20 -0.50
N ASP A 64 -7.54 7.30 0.81
CA ASP A 64 -7.45 8.58 1.50
C ASP A 64 -5.98 8.97 1.72
N MET A 65 -5.48 9.83 0.83
CA MET A 65 -4.12 10.35 0.90
C MET A 65 -3.85 11.21 2.14
N ASN A 66 -4.87 11.89 2.65
CA ASN A 66 -4.75 12.85 3.75
C ASN A 66 -4.59 12.13 5.09
N SER A 67 -5.27 11.00 5.28
CA SER A 67 -5.14 10.20 6.50
C SER A 67 -3.93 9.27 6.50
N THR A 68 -3.27 9.06 5.36
CA THR A 68 -2.14 8.13 5.25
C THR A 68 -0.99 8.52 6.20
N SER A 69 -0.45 7.54 6.93
CA SER A 69 0.64 7.75 7.87
C SER A 69 1.90 8.32 7.19
N PRO A 70 2.64 9.25 7.81
CA PRO A 70 3.93 9.74 7.29
C PRO A 70 5.01 8.65 7.23
N ASN A 71 4.77 7.53 7.90
CA ASN A 71 5.66 6.39 7.94
C ASN A 71 5.72 5.59 6.62
N VAL A 72 4.78 5.80 5.70
CA VAL A 72 4.80 5.18 4.36
C VAL A 72 5.69 6.01 3.43
N SER A 73 6.87 5.48 3.11
CA SER A 73 7.88 6.18 2.29
C SER A 73 7.58 6.10 0.80
N ALA A 74 7.01 4.98 0.35
CA ALA A 74 6.60 4.75 -1.02
C ALA A 74 5.33 3.90 -1.08
N LEU A 75 4.44 4.20 -2.02
CA LEU A 75 3.23 3.44 -2.30
C LEU A 75 3.08 3.25 -3.80
N ARG A 76 2.83 2.00 -4.21
CA ARG A 76 2.43 1.67 -5.59
C ARG A 76 1.00 1.16 -5.61
N LEU A 77 0.13 1.89 -6.30
CA LEU A 77 -1.27 1.53 -6.58
C LEU A 77 -1.56 1.38 -8.08
N THR A 78 -0.53 1.31 -8.93
CA THR A 78 -0.72 1.16 -10.37
C THR A 78 -1.62 -0.05 -10.69
N ARG A 79 -2.41 0.06 -11.76
CA ARG A 79 -3.38 -0.99 -12.17
C ARG A 79 -4.42 -1.34 -11.09
N ASN A 80 -4.77 -0.38 -10.24
CA ASN A 80 -6.02 -0.35 -9.48
C ASN A 80 -6.97 0.68 -10.09
N PRO A 81 -8.27 0.68 -9.76
CA PRO A 81 -9.21 1.73 -10.16
C PRO A 81 -8.82 3.17 -9.87
N ILE A 82 -8.00 3.37 -8.86
CA ILE A 82 -7.30 4.63 -8.67
C ILE A 82 -5.80 4.40 -8.60
N ASP A 83 -5.05 5.37 -9.10
CA ASP A 83 -3.61 5.45 -8.91
C ASP A 83 -3.27 6.71 -8.11
N CYS A 84 -2.80 6.50 -6.89
CA CYS A 84 -2.28 7.53 -6.00
C CYS A 84 -0.80 7.24 -5.65
N SER A 85 -0.03 6.65 -6.56
CA SER A 85 1.33 6.21 -6.27
C SER A 85 2.29 7.38 -5.97
N TRP A 86 3.30 7.11 -5.15
CA TRP A 86 4.48 7.96 -4.96
C TRP A 86 5.70 7.09 -4.64
N ASN A 87 6.88 7.50 -5.07
CA ASN A 87 8.13 6.80 -4.82
C ASN A 87 8.94 7.44 -3.68
N THR A 88 8.60 8.67 -3.28
CA THR A 88 9.28 9.40 -2.20
C THR A 88 8.28 10.21 -1.36
N PRO A 89 8.62 10.52 -0.09
CA PRO A 89 7.79 11.42 0.75
C PRO A 89 7.57 12.81 0.14
N GLN A 90 8.54 13.32 -0.63
CA GLN A 90 8.46 14.63 -1.29
C GLN A 90 7.50 14.61 -2.48
N GLU A 91 7.52 13.52 -3.26
CA GLU A 91 6.57 13.30 -4.36
C GLU A 91 5.15 13.22 -3.84
N ARG A 92 4.92 12.52 -2.72
CA ARG A 92 3.60 12.39 -2.08
C ARG A 92 2.87 13.73 -1.89
N ASN A 93 3.60 14.79 -1.51
CA ASN A 93 3.01 16.12 -1.28
C ASN A 93 2.42 16.76 -2.54
N HIS A 94 2.84 16.30 -3.72
CA HIS A 94 2.39 16.80 -5.02
C HIS A 94 1.56 15.75 -5.77
N THR A 95 1.40 14.55 -5.22
CA THR A 95 0.62 13.47 -5.82
C THR A 95 -0.87 13.82 -5.75
N GLN A 96 -1.57 13.56 -6.85
CA GLN A 96 -3.02 13.58 -6.91
C GLN A 96 -3.48 12.21 -7.41
N CYS A 97 -4.48 11.65 -6.73
CA CYS A 97 -5.12 10.41 -7.18
C CYS A 97 -5.76 10.59 -8.55
N LYS A 98 -5.53 9.63 -9.44
CA LYS A 98 -6.12 9.60 -10.78
C LYS A 98 -6.97 8.35 -10.94
N GLN A 99 -8.15 8.47 -11.54
CA GLN A 99 -8.91 7.30 -11.98
C GLN A 99 -8.17 6.64 -13.14
N THR A 100 -8.07 5.32 -13.13
CA THR A 100 -7.49 4.57 -14.26
C THR A 100 -8.60 4.12 -15.19
N LEU A 101 -8.37 4.15 -16.51
CA LEU A 101 -9.43 4.00 -17.51
C LEU A 101 -9.56 2.57 -18.08
N ASP A 102 -8.75 1.61 -17.63
CA ASP A 102 -8.74 0.23 -18.15
C ASP A 102 -8.69 -0.80 -17.02
N PHE A 103 -9.82 -1.48 -16.75
CA PHE A 103 -9.96 -2.57 -15.77
C PHE A 103 -9.93 -3.98 -16.35
N SER A 104 -9.67 -4.08 -17.65
CA SER A 104 -9.77 -5.34 -18.38
C SER A 104 -8.42 -6.04 -18.40
N SER A 105 -8.25 -7.06 -17.56
CA SER A 105 -7.29 -8.16 -17.79
C SER A 105 -8.06 -9.46 -17.84
#